data_AF-A0A972NG06-F1
#
_entry.id   AF-A0A972NG06-F1
#
_cell.length_a   1.000
_cell.length_b   1.000
_cell.length_c   1.000
_cell.angle_alpha   90.00
_cell.angle_beta   90.00
_cell.angle_gamma   90.00
#
_symmetry.space_group_name_H-M   'P 1'
#
loop_
_entity.id
_entity.type
_entity.pdbx_description
1 polymer ?
#
loop_
_entity_poly.entity_id
_entity_poly.type
_entity_poly.pdbx_seq_one_letter_code
_entity_poly.pdbx_strand_id
1 'polypeptide(L)'
;MDWSLVAQKVVLAFMSATFSVGAFFSWVVLPILARTLEPEAVSRVVERVLPIYFFLCLMLDALSLLAVFKANVGFILILILILTITLNAVQLYVVIPEIREKKRVDYEGFVKLKNLSSVMNLAVVFLNLTGVLYLIFKPF
;
A
#
# COMPACT_ATOMS: atom_id res chain seq x y z
N MET A 1 24.04 -1.81 -22.02
CA MET A 1 22.71 -2.09 -21.45
C MET A 1 22.10 -0.76 -21.07
N ASP A 2 20.90 -0.46 -21.56
CA ASP A 2 20.21 0.77 -21.18
C ASP A 2 19.69 0.63 -19.74
N TRP A 3 20.42 1.24 -18.80
CA TRP A 3 20.07 1.21 -17.38
C TRP A 3 18.77 1.94 -17.08
N SER A 4 18.34 2.87 -17.95
CA SER A 4 17.06 3.59 -17.80
C SER A 4 15.89 2.64 -18.04
N LEU A 5 15.93 1.89 -19.15
CA LEU A 5 14.89 0.91 -19.48
C LEU A 5 14.78 -0.19 -18.42
N VAL A 6 15.92 -0.66 -17.88
CA VAL A 6 15.93 -1.63 -16.79
C VAL A 6 15.29 -1.03 -15.53
N ALA A 7 15.65 0.20 -15.17
CA ALA A 7 15.09 0.87 -14.00
C ALA A 7 13.58 1.09 -14.15
N GLN A 8 13.08 1.50 -15.31
CA GLN A 8 11.64 1.64 -15.58
C GLN A 8 10.88 0.32 -15.40
N LYS A 9 11.42 -0.80 -15.90
CA LYS A 9 10.82 -2.12 -15.73
C LYS A 9 10.77 -2.54 -14.26
N VAL A 10 11.81 -2.21 -13.49
CA VAL A 10 11.85 -2.46 -12.05
C VAL A 10 10.77 -1.64 -11.33
N VAL A 11 10.67 -0.34 -11.61
CA VAL A 11 9.62 0.53 -11.02
C VAL A 11 8.23 0.01 -11.39
N LEU A 12 8.00 -0.32 -12.66
CA LEU A 12 6.73 -0.87 -13.12
C LEU A 12 6.38 -2.17 -12.39
N ALA A 13 7.34 -3.09 -12.27
CA ALA A 13 7.14 -4.37 -11.60
C ALA A 13 6.79 -4.20 -10.12
N PHE A 14 7.53 -3.33 -9.41
CA PHE A 14 7.30 -3.09 -7.98
C PHE A 14 6.00 -2.34 -7.71
N MET A 15 5.68 -1.28 -8.46
CA MET A 15 4.39 -0.59 -8.32
C MET A 15 3.21 -1.50 -8.69
N SER A 16 3.38 -2.35 -9.71
CA SER A 16 2.37 -3.36 -10.06
C SER A 16 2.18 -4.40 -8.95
N ALA A 17 3.26 -4.80 -8.29
CA ALA A 17 3.21 -5.68 -7.13
C ALA A 17 2.50 -5.00 -5.95
N THR A 18 2.85 -3.75 -5.61
CA THR A 18 2.17 -2.99 -4.55
C THR A 18 0.67 -2.85 -4.85
N PHE A 19 0.31 -2.45 -6.07
CA PHE A 19 -1.08 -2.38 -6.51
C PHE A 19 -1.80 -3.72 -6.35
N SER A 20 -1.20 -4.80 -6.86
CA SER A 20 -1.83 -6.13 -6.87
C SER A 20 -2.02 -6.66 -5.46
N VAL A 21 -1.02 -6.52 -4.59
CA VAL A 21 -1.09 -6.94 -3.18
C VAL A 21 -2.16 -6.14 -2.44
N GLY A 22 -2.21 -4.82 -2.63
CA GLY A 22 -3.21 -3.96 -2.00
C GLY A 22 -4.63 -4.21 -2.48
N ALA A 23 -4.79 -4.41 -3.79
CA ALA A 23 -6.07 -4.75 -4.38
C ALA A 23 -6.56 -6.13 -3.93
N PHE A 24 -5.71 -7.14 -4.02
CA PHE A 24 -6.05 -8.51 -3.65
C PHE A 24 -6.41 -8.62 -2.17
N PHE A 25 -5.64 -7.97 -1.28
CA PHE A 25 -5.96 -7.97 0.14
C PHE A 25 -7.31 -7.31 0.42
N SER A 26 -7.58 -6.15 -0.18
CA SER A 26 -8.77 -5.34 0.09
C SER A 26 -10.06 -5.93 -0.48
N TRP A 27 -10.01 -6.47 -1.70
CA TRP A 27 -11.21 -6.94 -2.41
C TRP A 27 -11.42 -8.45 -2.39
N VAL A 28 -10.39 -9.24 -2.06
CA VAL A 28 -10.50 -10.70 -2.04
C VAL A 28 -10.28 -11.25 -0.64
N VAL A 29 -9.09 -11.05 -0.06
CA VAL A 29 -8.71 -11.69 1.21
C VAL A 29 -9.59 -11.20 2.37
N LEU A 30 -9.67 -9.89 2.58
CA LEU A 30 -10.42 -9.33 3.72
C LEU A 30 -11.93 -9.66 3.65
N PRO A 31 -12.62 -9.54 2.50
CA PRO A 31 -14.02 -9.95 2.39
C PRO A 31 -14.24 -11.45 2.60
N ILE A 32 -13.34 -12.31 2.11
CA ILE A 32 -13.43 -13.76 2.35
C ILE A 32 -13.27 -14.07 3.84
N LEU A 33 -12.25 -13.50 4.50
CA LEU A 33 -12.06 -13.68 5.93
C LEU A 33 -13.29 -13.23 6.72
N ALA A 34 -13.84 -12.05 6.39
CA ALA A 34 -15.02 -11.50 7.05
C ALA A 34 -16.29 -12.36 6.87
N ARG A 35 -16.40 -13.14 5.79
CA ARG A 35 -17.53 -14.05 5.54
C ARG A 35 -17.34 -15.45 6.12
N THR A 36 -16.10 -15.88 6.30
CA THR A 36 -15.76 -17.28 6.64
C THR A 36 -15.44 -17.48 8.11
N LEU A 37 -14.99 -16.44 8.80
CA LEU A 37 -14.55 -16.53 10.19
C LEU A 37 -15.40 -15.66 11.11
N GLU A 38 -15.44 -16.02 12.39
CA GLU A 38 -16.03 -15.18 13.44
C GLU A 38 -15.29 -13.84 13.56
N PRO A 39 -15.98 -12.73 13.91
CA PRO A 39 -15.38 -11.41 13.99
C PRO A 39 -14.10 -11.32 14.83
N GLU A 40 -14.01 -12.02 15.97
CA GLU A 40 -12.78 -12.01 16.78
C GLU A 40 -11.62 -12.74 16.10
N ALA A 41 -11.90 -13.80 15.33
CA ALA A 41 -10.90 -14.53 14.57
C ALA A 41 -10.38 -13.69 13.40
N VAL A 42 -11.26 -13.02 12.65
CA VAL A 42 -10.90 -12.06 11.60
C VAL A 42 -9.98 -10.98 12.15
N SER A 43 -10.38 -10.38 13.27
CA SER A 43 -9.62 -9.29 13.86
C SER A 43 -8.20 -9.73 14.27
N ARG A 44 -8.04 -10.93 14.83
CA ARG A 44 -6.73 -11.47 15.20
C ARG A 44 -5.83 -11.72 13.99
N VAL A 45 -6.40 -12.23 12.90
CA VAL A 45 -5.65 -12.44 11.64
C VAL A 45 -5.22 -11.10 11.06
N VAL A 46 -6.16 -10.17 10.92
CA VAL A 46 -5.93 -8.83 10.36
C VAL A 46 -4.86 -8.07 11.17
N GLU A 47 -4.91 -8.12 12.51
CA GLU A 47 -3.90 -7.46 13.35
C GLU A 47 -2.48 -7.98 13.13
N ARG A 48 -2.31 -9.26 12.78
CA ARG A 48 -1.00 -9.86 12.49
C ARG A 48 -0.56 -9.61 11.05
N VAL A 49 -1.50 -9.63 10.11
CA VAL A 49 -1.20 -9.53 8.67
C VAL A 49 -0.98 -8.07 8.24
N LEU A 50 -1.76 -7.11 8.77
CA LEU A 50 -1.67 -5.70 8.34
C LEU A 50 -0.25 -5.11 8.46
N PRO A 51 0.50 -5.27 9.56
CA PRO A 51 1.87 -4.75 9.64
C PRO A 51 2.79 -5.32 8.55
N ILE A 52 2.69 -6.62 8.28
CA ILE A 52 3.50 -7.31 7.25
C ILE A 52 3.12 -6.80 5.87
N TYR A 53 1.82 -6.66 5.62
CA TYR A 53 1.26 -6.13 4.39
C TYR A 53 1.76 -4.70 4.10
N PHE A 54 1.62 -3.76 5.05
CA PHE A 54 2.08 -2.39 4.84
C PHE A 54 3.60 -2.28 4.79
N PHE A 55 4.33 -3.11 5.53
CA PHE A 55 5.78 -3.17 5.44
C PHE A 55 6.24 -3.60 4.04
N LEU A 56 5.61 -4.63 3.46
CA LEU A 56 5.91 -5.08 2.11
C LEU A 56 5.64 -3.99 1.07
N CYS A 57 4.47 -3.35 1.13
CA CYS A 57 4.12 -2.23 0.25
C CYS A 57 5.13 -1.07 0.38
N LEU A 58 5.46 -0.69 1.63
CA LEU A 58 6.44 0.37 1.91
C LEU A 58 7.81 0.04 1.32
N MET A 59 8.28 -1.20 1.48
CA MET A 59 9.56 -1.66 0.93
C MET A 59 9.56 -1.60 -0.60
N LEU A 60 8.52 -2.08 -1.27
CA LEU A 60 8.42 -2.08 -2.73
C LEU A 60 8.36 -0.64 -3.29
N ASP A 61 7.60 0.25 -2.65
CA ASP A 61 7.49 1.64 -3.07
C ASP A 61 8.81 2.39 -2.83
N ALA A 62 9.51 2.12 -1.72
CA ALA A 62 10.82 2.68 -1.44
C ALA A 62 11.89 2.23 -2.45
N LEU A 63 11.91 0.94 -2.79
CA LEU A 63 12.81 0.41 -3.83
C LEU A 63 12.48 1.01 -5.21
N SER A 64 11.20 1.23 -5.50
CA SER A 64 10.74 1.92 -6.71
C SER A 64 11.26 3.36 -6.77
N LEU A 65 11.18 4.11 -5.66
CA LEU A 65 11.69 5.48 -5.58
C LEU A 65 13.20 5.54 -5.81
N LEU A 66 13.96 4.57 -5.30
CA LEU A 66 15.40 4.48 -5.57
C LEU A 66 15.70 4.19 -7.04
N ALA A 67 14.92 3.32 -7.68
CA ALA A 67 15.08 3.00 -9.11
C ALA A 67 14.68 4.18 -10.01
N VAL A 68 13.74 5.02 -9.57
CA VAL A 68 13.24 6.19 -10.31
C VAL A 68 14.34 7.17 -10.70
N PHE A 69 15.37 7.38 -9.86
CA PHE A 69 16.48 8.28 -10.17
C PHE A 69 17.31 7.85 -11.38
N LYS A 70 17.28 6.56 -11.73
CA LYS A 70 17.94 6.01 -12.91
C LYS A 70 17.01 5.81 -14.10
N ALA A 71 15.69 5.86 -13.88
CA ALA A 71 14.66 5.53 -14.87
C ALA A 71 14.25 6.70 -15.79
N ASN A 72 14.81 7.90 -15.57
CA ASN A 72 14.51 9.13 -16.30
C ASN A 72 13.00 9.42 -16.39
N VAL A 73 12.27 9.14 -15.32
CA VAL A 73 10.81 9.27 -15.23
C VAL A 73 10.39 10.70 -14.87
N GLY A 74 9.19 11.09 -15.29
CA GLY A 74 8.65 12.41 -14.98
C GLY A 74 8.38 12.62 -13.49
N PHE A 75 8.44 13.89 -13.05
CA PHE A 75 8.20 14.34 -11.67
C PHE A 75 6.90 13.81 -11.04
N ILE A 76 5.86 13.59 -11.86
CA ILE A 76 4.58 13.04 -11.41
C ILE A 76 4.75 11.66 -10.74
N LEU A 77 5.60 10.78 -11.31
CA LEU A 77 5.80 9.44 -10.75
C LEU A 77 6.54 9.50 -9.41
N ILE A 78 7.49 10.42 -9.28
CA ILE A 78 8.21 10.69 -8.02
C ILE A 78 7.21 11.12 -6.94
N LEU A 79 6.30 12.05 -7.28
CA LEU A 79 5.29 12.53 -6.35
C LEU A 79 4.34 11.40 -5.91
N ILE A 80 3.90 10.55 -6.83
CA ILE A 80 3.06 9.37 -6.54
C ILE A 80 3.79 8.43 -5.56
N LEU A 81 5.07 8.14 -5.79
CA LEU A 81 5.87 7.27 -4.92
C LEU A 81 6.06 7.88 -3.53
N ILE A 82 6.37 9.18 -3.43
CA ILE A 82 6.49 9.85 -2.13
C ILE A 82 5.18 9.79 -1.35
N LEU A 83 4.04 10.03 -2.02
CA LEU A 83 2.72 9.97 -1.38
C LEU A 83 2.38 8.55 -0.92
N THR A 84 2.61 7.53 -1.74
CA THR A 84 2.34 6.13 -1.39
C THR A 84 3.22 5.65 -0.23
N ILE A 85 4.53 5.95 -0.27
CA ILE A 85 5.45 5.69 0.85
C ILE A 85 4.97 6.37 2.13
N THR A 86 4.58 7.65 2.05
CA THR A 86 4.10 8.41 3.22
C THR A 86 2.84 7.77 3.81
N LEU A 87 1.86 7.44 2.97
CA LEU A 87 0.62 6.80 3.40
C LEU A 87 0.88 5.42 4.01
N ASN A 88 1.75 4.60 3.40
CA ASN A 88 2.12 3.29 3.93
C ASN A 88 2.88 3.39 5.26
N ALA A 89 3.79 4.36 5.38
CA ALA A 89 4.52 4.62 6.62
C ALA A 89 3.59 5.09 7.75
N VAL A 90 2.69 6.04 7.47
CA VAL A 90 1.69 6.50 8.46
C VAL A 90 0.78 5.35 8.87
N GLN A 91 0.36 4.49 7.93
CA GLN A 91 -0.45 3.32 8.27
C GLN A 91 0.30 2.34 9.17
N LEU A 92 1.56 2.02 8.84
CA LEU A 92 2.39 1.07 9.57
C LEU A 92 2.77 1.56 10.98
N TYR A 93 3.23 2.80 11.09
CA TYR A 93 3.86 3.31 12.32
C TYR A 93 2.94 4.15 13.20
N VAL A 94 1.82 4.66 12.68
CA VAL A 94 0.90 5.51 13.44
C VAL A 94 -0.47 4.84 13.57
N VAL A 95 -1.13 4.55 12.44
CA VAL A 95 -2.53 4.12 12.44
C VAL A 95 -2.70 2.72 13.05
N ILE A 96 -1.86 1.75 12.66
CA ILE A 96 -1.98 0.38 13.18
C ILE A 96 -1.73 0.29 14.69
N PRO A 97 -0.66 0.89 15.25
CA PRO A 97 -0.47 0.94 16.69
C PRO A 97 -1.66 1.56 17.41
N GLU A 98 -2.17 2.70 16.94
CA GLU A 98 -3.29 3.42 17.53
C GLU A 98 -4.60 2.61 17.47
N ILE A 99 -4.87 1.90 16.36
CA ILE A 99 -6.02 0.99 16.24
C ILE A 99 -5.98 -0.09 17.32
N ARG A 100 -4.81 -0.69 17.58
CA ARG A 100 -4.67 -1.75 18.59
C ARG A 100 -4.91 -1.24 20.01
N GLU A 101 -4.47 -0.02 20.29
CA GLU A 101 -4.70 0.63 21.58
C GLU A 101 -6.18 0.97 21.75
N LYS A 102 -6.77 1.73 20.81
CA LYS A 102 -8.18 2.14 20.89
C LYS A 102 -9.15 0.98 20.95
N LYS A 103 -8.86 -0.14 20.28
CA LYS A 103 -9.71 -1.35 20.36
C LYS A 103 -10.00 -1.80 21.81
N ARG A 104 -9.08 -1.53 22.74
CA ARG A 104 -9.21 -1.92 24.15
C ARG A 104 -9.93 -0.89 25.01
N VAL A 105 -9.91 0.38 24.62
CA VAL A 105 -10.26 1.51 25.50
C VAL A 105 -11.41 2.36 24.96
N ASP A 106 -11.57 2.44 23.64
CA ASP A 106 -12.54 3.27 22.93
C ASP A 106 -12.96 2.63 21.59
N TYR A 107 -14.11 1.96 21.60
CA TYR A 107 -14.64 1.28 20.42
C TYR A 107 -15.03 2.26 19.31
N GLU A 108 -15.54 3.45 19.62
CA GLU A 108 -15.95 4.42 18.61
C GLU A 108 -14.72 5.00 17.90
N GLY A 109 -13.67 5.34 18.65
CA GLY A 109 -12.39 5.76 18.11
C GLY A 109 -11.70 4.67 17.28
N PHE A 110 -11.82 3.41 17.70
CA PHE A 110 -11.36 2.26 16.92
C PHE A 110 -12.03 2.18 15.55
N VAL A 111 -13.36 2.30 15.48
CA VAL A 111 -14.10 2.24 14.21
C VAL A 111 -13.70 3.39 13.29
N LYS A 112 -13.54 4.61 13.82
CA LYS A 112 -13.10 5.78 13.03
C LYS A 112 -11.72 5.56 12.43
N LEU A 113 -10.74 5.10 13.20
CA LEU A 113 -9.38 4.85 12.70
C LEU A 113 -9.32 3.68 11.72
N LYS A 114 -10.08 2.62 11.95
CA LYS A 114 -10.19 1.50 11.01
C LYS A 114 -10.72 1.98 9.65
N ASN A 115 -11.75 2.82 9.65
CA ASN A 115 -12.31 3.38 8.42
C ASN A 115 -11.30 4.31 7.73
N LEU A 116 -10.59 5.14 8.50
CA LEU A 116 -9.51 5.99 7.98
C LEU A 116 -8.40 5.15 7.32
N SER A 117 -7.94 4.08 7.96
CA SER A 117 -6.95 3.16 7.37
C SER A 117 -7.46 2.56 6.06
N SER A 118 -8.74 2.18 6.00
CA SER A 118 -9.33 1.63 4.78
C SER A 118 -9.32 2.64 3.63
N VAL A 119 -9.64 3.92 3.91
CA VAL A 119 -9.58 5.01 2.93
C VAL A 119 -8.14 5.31 2.50
N MET A 120 -7.19 5.35 3.44
CA MET A 120 -5.77 5.54 3.12
C MET A 120 -5.24 4.41 2.24
N ASN A 121 -5.60 3.17 2.53
CA ASN A 121 -5.20 2.02 1.72
C ASN A 121 -5.79 2.10 0.31
N LEU A 122 -7.05 2.50 0.18
CA LEU A 122 -7.68 2.72 -1.12
C LEU A 122 -6.93 3.79 -1.92
N ALA A 123 -6.54 4.89 -1.28
CA ALA A 123 -5.73 5.93 -1.92
C ALA A 123 -4.37 5.39 -2.40
N VAL A 124 -3.67 4.57 -1.59
CA VAL A 124 -2.41 3.91 -2.00
C VAL A 124 -2.61 3.03 -3.22
N VAL A 125 -3.70 2.25 -3.26
CA VAL A 125 -4.01 1.37 -4.40
C VAL A 125 -4.25 2.20 -5.66
N PHE A 126 -5.04 3.27 -5.59
CA PHE A 126 -5.29 4.14 -6.74
C PHE A 126 -4.02 4.86 -7.22
N LEU A 127 -3.21 5.38 -6.29
CA LEU A 127 -1.94 6.02 -6.63
C LEU A 127 -1.00 5.05 -7.35
N ASN A 128 -0.87 3.82 -6.85
CA ASN A 128 -0.06 2.80 -7.51
C ASN A 128 -0.61 2.41 -8.89
N LEU A 129 -1.93 2.26 -9.03
CA LEU A 129 -2.56 2.04 -10.33
C LEU A 129 -2.26 3.19 -11.30
N THR A 130 -2.40 4.44 -10.87
CA THR A 130 -2.07 5.62 -11.69
C THR A 130 -0.60 5.61 -12.12
N GLY A 131 0.33 5.27 -11.22
CA GLY A 131 1.74 5.16 -11.55
C GLY A 131 2.06 4.04 -12.54
N VAL A 132 1.39 2.89 -12.42
CA VAL A 132 1.49 1.78 -13.38
C VAL A 132 0.97 2.21 -14.75
N LEU A 133 -0.22 2.81 -14.83
CA LEU A 133 -0.77 3.31 -16.09
C LEU A 133 0.10 4.40 -16.71
N TYR A 134 0.67 5.29 -15.89
CA TYR A 134 1.61 6.31 -16.34
C TYR A 134 2.83 5.71 -17.04
N LEU A 135 3.43 4.66 -16.45
CA LEU A 135 4.58 3.96 -17.04
C LEU A 135 4.22 3.16 -18.30
N ILE A 136 3.00 2.61 -18.38
CA ILE A 136 2.53 1.86 -19.56
C ILE A 136 2.25 2.79 -20.75
N PHE A 137 1.56 3.91 -20.52
CA PHE A 137 1.12 4.81 -21.60
C PHE A 137 2.12 5.89 -21.96
N LYS A 138 3.11 6.15 -21.10
CA LYS A 138 4.21 7.05 -21.39
C LYS A 138 5.56 6.31 -21.29
N PRO A 139 5.80 5.30 -22.15
CA PRO A 139 7.12 4.70 -22.27
C PRO A 139 8.05 5.76 -22.89
N PHE A 140 9.12 6.10 -22.18
CA PHE A 140 10.14 7.06 -22.64
C PHE A 140 11.25 6.33 -23.36
#